data_AF-A0AAD6GS52-F1
#
_entry.id   AF-A0AAD6GS52-F1
#
_cell.length_a   1.000
_cell.length_b   1.000
_cell.length_c   1.000
_cell.angle_alpha   90.00
_cell.angle_beta   90.00
_cell.angle_gamma   90.00
#
_symmetry.space_group_name_H-M   'P 1'
#
loop_
_entity.id
_entity.type
_entity.pdbx_description
1 polymer ?
#
loop_
_entity_poly.entity_id
_entity_poly.type
_entity_poly.pdbx_seq_one_letter_code
_entity_poly.pdbx_strand_id
1 'polypeptide(L)'
;AINQYKAVFWRHEEPVDKDKRKKLNSDEDRYSEALVNIRTVINVFNYLNEDQWVHGNLTWISNNIRKELKRADDAWVSKGKPRTYIAQYWSKWINTHFKVMAKEATTWASLCISEVRANWLPRKDSPTKTLVLDSLRTLESQLGDITVRTANLD
;
A
#
# COMPACT_ATOMS: atom_id res chain seq x y z
N ALA A 1 11.22 -7.54 5.21
CA ALA A 1 10.63 -7.21 3.89
C ALA A 1 9.38 -6.32 4.02
N ILE A 2 8.26 -6.79 4.60
CA ILE A 2 7.00 -6.03 4.69
C ILE A 2 7.16 -4.61 5.28
N ASN A 3 7.88 -4.45 6.40
CA ASN A 3 8.05 -3.12 7.02
C ASN A 3 8.79 -2.12 6.13
N GLN A 4 9.72 -2.59 5.29
CA GLN A 4 10.41 -1.74 4.33
C GLN A 4 9.45 -1.28 3.23
N TYR A 5 8.66 -2.19 2.66
CA TYR A 5 7.68 -1.87 1.63
C TYR A 5 6.62 -0.91 2.17
N LYS A 6 6.13 -1.16 3.39
CA LYS A 6 5.22 -0.26 4.12
C LYS A 6 5.81 1.15 4.23
N ALA A 7 7.07 1.28 4.65
CA ALA A 7 7.72 2.57 4.79
C ALA A 7 7.91 3.29 3.45
N VAL A 8 8.17 2.55 2.36
CA VAL A 8 8.30 3.09 1.01
C VAL A 8 6.95 3.63 0.50
N PHE A 9 5.88 2.86 0.62
CA PHE A 9 4.54 3.33 0.25
C PHE A 9 4.05 4.50 1.09
N TRP A 10 4.43 4.56 2.37
CA TRP A 10 4.16 5.72 3.21
C TRP A 10 4.79 7.02 2.67
N ARG A 11 5.84 6.91 1.85
CA ARG A 11 6.50 8.05 1.19
C ARG A 11 6.06 8.25 -0.26
N HIS A 12 5.07 7.51 -0.75
CA HIS A 12 4.63 7.55 -2.15
C HIS A 12 5.75 7.19 -3.15
N GLU A 13 6.63 6.28 -2.75
CA GLU A 13 7.74 5.78 -3.55
C GLU A 13 7.46 4.35 -4.08
N GLU A 14 8.16 3.92 -5.13
CA GLU A 14 8.09 2.54 -5.61
C GLU A 14 8.96 1.60 -4.76
N PRO A 15 8.48 0.41 -4.36
CA PRO A 15 9.22 -0.52 -3.49
C PRO A 15 10.45 -1.14 -4.17
N VAL A 16 10.48 -1.13 -5.49
CA VAL A 16 11.62 -1.58 -6.30
C VAL A 16 11.83 -0.55 -7.38
N ASP A 17 13.07 -0.07 -7.52
CA ASP A 17 13.48 0.83 -8.60
C ASP A 17 13.01 0.33 -9.97
N LYS A 18 12.58 1.25 -10.84
CA LYS A 18 11.94 0.94 -12.11
C LYS A 18 12.79 0.03 -13.01
N ASP A 19 14.08 0.27 -13.12
CA ASP A 19 14.96 -0.51 -14.01
C ASP A 19 15.24 -1.88 -13.40
N LYS A 20 15.46 -1.92 -12.07
CA LYS A 20 15.58 -3.18 -11.34
C LYS A 20 14.32 -4.03 -11.44
N ARG A 21 13.14 -3.41 -11.32
CA ARG A 21 11.82 -4.04 -11.43
C ARG A 21 11.61 -4.64 -12.80
N LYS A 22 11.85 -3.87 -13.87
CA LYS A 22 11.75 -4.37 -15.25
C LYS A 22 12.67 -5.56 -15.48
N LYS A 23 13.95 -5.44 -15.09
CA LYS A 23 14.94 -6.51 -15.22
C LYS A 23 14.45 -7.78 -14.51
N LEU A 24 13.98 -7.65 -13.27
CA LEU A 24 13.49 -8.76 -12.47
C LEU A 24 12.23 -9.40 -13.07
N ASN A 25 11.29 -8.60 -13.54
CA ASN A 25 10.03 -9.09 -14.12
C ASN A 25 10.24 -9.83 -15.45
N SER A 26 11.33 -9.53 -16.16
CA SER A 26 11.76 -10.25 -17.36
C SER A 26 12.68 -11.46 -17.11
N ASP A 27 13.18 -11.64 -15.88
CA ASP A 27 14.17 -12.67 -15.55
C ASP A 27 13.51 -14.05 -15.32
N GLU A 28 13.91 -15.02 -16.11
CA GLU A 28 13.35 -16.38 -16.11
C GLU A 28 13.81 -17.21 -14.93
N ASP A 29 15.05 -17.02 -14.50
CA ASP A 29 15.64 -17.79 -13.41
C ASP A 29 15.22 -17.21 -12.05
N ARG A 30 14.77 -15.95 -12.06
CA ARG A 30 14.40 -15.18 -10.87
C ARG A 30 12.92 -14.79 -10.82
N TYR A 31 12.07 -15.47 -11.58
CA TYR A 31 10.62 -15.21 -11.62
C TYR A 31 9.96 -15.27 -10.24
N SER A 32 10.46 -16.14 -9.36
CA SER A 32 9.96 -16.31 -7.99
C SER A 32 10.11 -15.03 -7.18
N GLU A 33 11.20 -14.28 -7.37
CA GLU A 33 11.42 -12.99 -6.71
C GLU A 33 10.42 -11.93 -7.18
N ALA A 34 10.10 -11.90 -8.48
CA ALA A 34 9.07 -11.00 -9.01
C ALA A 34 7.70 -11.28 -8.38
N LEU A 35 7.31 -12.56 -8.30
CA LEU A 35 6.07 -12.99 -7.64
C LEU A 35 6.05 -12.64 -6.15
N VAL A 36 7.18 -12.84 -5.45
CA VAL A 36 7.33 -12.49 -4.03
C VAL A 36 7.19 -10.99 -3.82
N ASN A 37 7.73 -10.15 -4.71
CA ASN A 37 7.59 -8.70 -4.60
C ASN A 37 6.14 -8.25 -4.73
N ILE A 38 5.42 -8.77 -5.73
CA ILE A 38 3.98 -8.49 -5.91
C ILE A 38 3.20 -8.92 -4.67
N ARG A 39 3.43 -10.16 -4.18
CA ARG A 39 2.79 -10.67 -2.97
C ARG A 39 3.11 -9.83 -1.73
N THR A 40 4.34 -9.33 -1.63
CA THR A 40 4.77 -8.49 -0.50
C THR A 40 4.01 -7.18 -0.47
N VAL A 41 3.75 -6.57 -1.63
CA VAL A 41 2.90 -5.37 -1.72
C VAL A 41 1.50 -5.66 -1.19
N ILE A 42 0.84 -6.73 -1.67
CA ILE A 42 -0.50 -7.14 -1.18
C ILE A 42 -0.48 -7.35 0.35
N ASN A 43 0.55 -8.06 0.84
CA ASN A 43 0.68 -8.35 2.27
C ASN A 43 0.90 -7.09 3.13
N VAL A 44 1.41 -5.99 2.61
CA VAL A 44 1.49 -4.72 3.35
C VAL A 44 0.09 -4.24 3.73
N PHE A 45 -0.88 -4.31 2.80
CA PHE A 45 -2.23 -3.82 3.04
C PHE A 45 -3.03 -4.79 3.91
N ASN A 46 -2.83 -6.10 3.75
CA ASN A 46 -3.35 -7.09 4.68
C ASN A 46 -2.82 -6.86 6.10
N TYR A 47 -1.52 -6.57 6.24
CA TYR A 47 -0.90 -6.23 7.52
C TYR A 47 -1.48 -4.94 8.13
N LEU A 48 -1.70 -3.89 7.33
CA LEU A 48 -2.29 -2.63 7.81
C LEU A 48 -3.73 -2.78 8.30
N ASN A 49 -4.46 -3.78 7.80
CA ASN A 49 -5.82 -4.11 8.19
C ASN A 49 -5.89 -5.18 9.29
N GLU A 50 -4.76 -5.61 9.84
CA GLU A 50 -4.77 -6.56 10.95
C GLU A 50 -5.32 -5.91 12.21
N ASP A 51 -6.51 -6.33 12.63
CA ASP A 51 -7.35 -5.61 13.58
C ASP A 51 -6.73 -5.43 14.98
N GLN A 52 -6.12 -6.48 15.53
CA GLN A 52 -5.65 -6.46 16.93
C GLN A 52 -4.42 -5.58 17.16
N TRP A 53 -3.46 -5.59 16.23
CA TRP A 53 -2.14 -5.02 16.51
C TRP A 53 -1.80 -3.83 15.63
N VAL A 54 -2.17 -3.85 14.36
CA VAL A 54 -1.72 -2.82 13.43
C VAL A 54 -2.81 -1.79 13.20
N HIS A 55 -3.99 -2.23 12.79
CA HIS A 55 -5.11 -1.33 12.53
C HIS A 55 -5.56 -0.63 13.81
N GLY A 56 -5.73 -1.38 14.91
CA GLY A 56 -6.09 -0.81 16.22
C GLY A 56 -5.10 0.25 16.70
N ASN A 57 -3.79 -0.01 16.61
CA ASN A 57 -2.77 0.96 16.98
C ASN A 57 -2.75 2.18 16.05
N LEU A 58 -2.90 1.97 14.73
CA LEU A 58 -2.96 3.05 13.76
C LEU A 58 -4.14 3.99 14.06
N THR A 59 -5.32 3.42 14.30
CA THR A 59 -6.52 4.15 14.69
C THR A 59 -6.32 4.91 15.99
N TRP A 60 -5.81 4.24 17.03
CA TRP A 60 -5.57 4.87 18.33
C TRP A 60 -4.59 6.05 18.24
N ILE A 61 -3.46 5.88 17.54
CA ILE A 61 -2.46 6.93 17.33
C ILE A 61 -3.06 8.10 16.55
N SER A 62 -3.74 7.83 15.43
CA SER A 62 -4.35 8.86 14.59
C SER A 62 -5.35 9.71 15.37
N ASN A 63 -6.22 9.06 16.14
CA ASN A 63 -7.27 9.74 16.91
C ASN A 63 -6.68 10.56 18.07
N ASN A 64 -5.56 10.11 18.66
CA ASN A 64 -4.83 10.90 19.65
C ASN A 64 -4.17 12.14 19.04
N ILE A 65 -3.53 12.03 17.87
CA ILE A 65 -2.99 13.20 17.15
C ILE A 65 -4.11 14.21 16.89
N ARG A 66 -5.23 13.74 16.33
CA ARG A 66 -6.42 14.55 16.08
C ARG A 66 -6.95 15.25 17.33
N LYS A 67 -6.94 14.56 18.49
CA LYS A 67 -7.36 15.11 19.78
C LYS A 67 -6.45 16.22 20.27
N GLU A 68 -5.13 16.06 20.16
CA GLU A 68 -4.17 17.11 20.54
C GLU A 68 -4.24 18.30 19.60
N LEU A 69 -4.39 18.07 18.29
CA LEU A 69 -4.62 19.12 17.31
C LEU A 69 -5.88 19.93 17.62
N LYS A 70 -6.97 19.26 18.02
CA LYS A 70 -8.19 19.94 18.46
C LYS A 70 -7.95 20.79 19.71
N ARG A 71 -7.24 20.27 20.71
CA ARG A 71 -6.92 21.03 21.93
C ARG A 71 -6.11 22.28 21.62
N ALA A 72 -5.13 22.18 20.72
CA ALA A 72 -4.33 23.32 20.28
C ALA A 72 -5.19 24.38 19.56
N ASP A 73 -6.11 23.95 18.68
CA ASP A 73 -7.03 24.86 17.98
C ASP A 73 -8.01 25.54 18.95
N ASP A 74 -8.57 24.80 19.90
CA ASP A 74 -9.48 25.35 20.92
C ASP A 74 -8.77 26.40 21.80
N ALA A 75 -7.51 26.15 22.19
CA ALA A 75 -6.68 27.10 22.94
C ALA A 75 -6.24 28.32 22.10
N TRP A 76 -6.10 28.15 20.79
CA TRP A 76 -5.83 29.25 19.86
C TRP A 76 -7.05 30.17 19.75
N VAL A 77 -8.24 29.58 19.57
CA VAL A 77 -9.50 30.30 19.50
C VAL A 77 -9.83 31.03 20.80
N SER A 78 -9.55 30.44 21.96
CA SER A 78 -9.77 31.09 23.26
C SER A 78 -8.96 32.36 23.46
N LYS A 79 -7.89 32.57 22.67
CA LYS A 79 -7.11 33.83 22.64
C LYS A 79 -7.67 34.87 21.66
N GLY A 80 -8.90 34.69 21.20
CA GLY A 80 -9.57 35.60 20.24
C GLY A 80 -9.09 35.43 18.80
N LYS A 81 -8.45 34.32 18.47
CA LYS A 81 -7.96 34.03 17.10
C LYS A 81 -8.98 33.22 16.30
N PRO A 82 -8.99 33.29 14.96
CA PRO A 82 -9.87 32.48 14.14
C PRO A 82 -9.50 31.00 14.22
N ARG A 83 -10.51 30.13 14.06
CA ARG A 83 -10.36 28.68 14.03
C ARG A 83 -9.51 28.23 12.84
N THR A 84 -8.56 27.33 13.07
CA THR A 84 -7.67 26.80 12.02
C THR A 84 -8.22 25.52 11.38
N TYR A 85 -9.12 24.81 12.07
CA TYR A 85 -9.67 23.52 11.62
C TYR A 85 -8.61 22.44 11.42
N ILE A 86 -7.46 22.56 12.10
CA ILE A 86 -6.32 21.67 11.92
C ILE A 86 -6.65 20.20 12.24
N ALA A 87 -7.54 19.96 13.20
CA ALA A 87 -8.02 18.61 13.50
C ALA A 87 -8.80 17.99 12.32
N GLN A 88 -9.66 18.75 11.65
CA GLN A 88 -10.41 18.29 10.48
C GLN A 88 -9.49 18.08 9.27
N TYR A 89 -8.48 18.94 9.10
CA TYR A 89 -7.47 18.76 8.06
C TYR A 89 -6.67 17.48 8.28
N TRP A 90 -6.32 17.15 9.52
CA TRP A 90 -5.69 15.87 9.87
C TRP A 90 -6.54 14.68 9.44
N SER A 91 -7.82 14.64 9.84
CA SER A 91 -8.75 13.57 9.46
C SER A 91 -8.81 13.38 7.95
N LYS A 92 -8.98 14.48 7.21
CA LYS A 92 -9.04 14.47 5.75
C LYS A 92 -7.73 13.99 5.14
N TRP A 93 -6.61 14.49 5.66
CA TRP A 93 -5.28 14.13 5.17
C TRP A 93 -5.00 12.65 5.36
N ILE A 94 -5.17 12.09 6.56
CA ILE A 94 -4.83 10.68 6.83
C ILE A 94 -5.71 9.72 6.02
N ASN A 95 -7.01 10.01 5.90
CA ASN A 95 -7.92 9.25 5.05
C ASN A 95 -7.53 9.30 3.58
N THR A 96 -7.13 10.48 3.09
CA THR A 96 -6.69 10.65 1.70
C THR A 96 -5.36 9.95 1.45
N HIS A 97 -4.41 10.08 2.38
CA HIS A 97 -3.09 9.48 2.31
C HIS A 97 -3.18 7.96 2.13
N PHE A 98 -3.99 7.26 2.94
CA PHE A 98 -4.16 5.82 2.79
C PHE A 98 -4.83 5.41 1.49
N LYS A 99 -5.79 6.19 0.98
CA LYS A 99 -6.41 5.94 -0.33
C LYS A 99 -5.41 6.09 -1.48
N VAL A 100 -4.56 7.12 -1.43
CA VAL A 100 -3.52 7.34 -2.43
C VAL A 100 -2.48 6.21 -2.37
N MET A 101 -2.03 5.86 -1.16
CA MET A 101 -1.08 4.77 -0.93
C MET A 101 -1.60 3.43 -1.48
N ALA A 102 -2.87 3.10 -1.23
CA ALA A 102 -3.51 1.91 -1.79
C ALA A 102 -3.58 1.95 -3.32
N LYS A 103 -3.99 3.08 -3.90
CA LYS A 103 -4.05 3.26 -5.37
C LYS A 103 -2.69 3.08 -6.04
N GLU A 104 -1.64 3.65 -5.46
CA GLU A 104 -0.27 3.53 -5.96
C GLU A 104 0.22 2.08 -5.89
N ALA A 105 -0.03 1.41 -4.77
CA ALA A 105 0.30 -0.01 -4.60
C ALA A 105 -0.44 -0.91 -5.59
N THR A 106 -1.74 -0.70 -5.79
CA THR A 106 -2.53 -1.43 -6.81
C THR A 106 -1.96 -1.20 -8.20
N THR A 107 -1.65 0.06 -8.54
CA THR A 107 -1.08 0.41 -9.85
C THR A 107 0.26 -0.28 -10.07
N TRP A 108 1.15 -0.23 -9.06
CA TRP A 108 2.46 -0.87 -9.12
C TRP A 108 2.36 -2.40 -9.25
N ALA A 109 1.48 -3.03 -8.47
CA ALA A 109 1.27 -4.48 -8.50
C ALA A 109 0.67 -4.93 -9.84
N SER A 110 -0.35 -4.23 -10.35
CA SER A 110 -0.95 -4.47 -11.68
C SER A 110 0.08 -4.34 -12.81
N LEU A 111 0.96 -3.34 -12.72
CA LEU A 111 2.03 -3.15 -13.70
C LEU A 111 3.02 -4.32 -13.67
N CYS A 112 3.47 -4.75 -12.48
CA CYS A 112 4.36 -5.89 -12.37
C CYS A 112 3.72 -7.19 -12.87
N ILE A 113 2.45 -7.43 -12.55
CA ILE A 113 1.70 -8.58 -13.07
C ILE A 113 1.68 -8.56 -14.60
N SER A 114 1.39 -7.40 -15.19
CA SER A 114 1.34 -7.23 -16.64
C SER A 114 2.69 -7.49 -17.31
N GLU A 115 3.79 -7.00 -16.71
CA GLU A 115 5.14 -7.21 -17.24
C GLU A 115 5.60 -8.66 -17.15
N VAL A 116 5.42 -9.32 -15.99
CA VAL A 116 5.75 -10.74 -15.85
C VAL A 116 4.91 -11.56 -16.81
N ARG A 117 3.60 -11.28 -16.92
CA ARG A 117 2.70 -11.95 -17.87
C ARG A 117 3.16 -11.78 -19.31
N ALA A 118 3.52 -10.57 -19.73
CA ALA A 118 4.00 -10.29 -21.08
C ALA A 118 5.30 -11.04 -21.41
N ASN A 119 6.19 -11.23 -20.43
CA ASN A 119 7.41 -12.02 -20.60
C ASN A 119 7.13 -13.53 -20.69
N TRP A 120 6.11 -14.04 -19.98
CA TRP A 120 5.85 -15.47 -19.88
C TRP A 120 4.86 -16.02 -20.93
N LEU A 121 3.93 -15.21 -21.43
CA LEU A 121 2.93 -15.64 -22.42
C LEU A 121 3.51 -16.21 -23.73
N PRO A 122 4.50 -15.56 -24.38
CA PRO A 122 5.02 -16.02 -25.68
C PRO A 122 5.87 -17.30 -25.61
N ARG A 123 6.19 -17.76 -24.40
CA ARG A 123 7.11 -18.89 -24.18
C ARG A 123 6.46 -20.21 -24.57
N LYS A 124 7.30 -21.20 -24.87
CA LYS A 124 6.85 -22.59 -25.06
C LYS A 124 6.16 -23.09 -23.79
N ASP A 125 5.16 -23.94 -23.99
CA ASP A 125 4.44 -24.52 -22.86
C ASP A 125 5.35 -25.40 -22.02
N SER A 126 5.29 -25.17 -20.72
CA SER A 126 6.08 -25.87 -19.71
C SER A 126 5.34 -25.82 -18.37
N PRO A 127 5.58 -26.77 -17.46
CA PRO A 127 5.02 -26.71 -16.10
C PRO A 127 5.33 -25.39 -15.39
N THR A 128 6.53 -24.83 -15.57
CA THR A 128 6.93 -23.55 -14.99
C THR A 128 6.10 -22.38 -15.55
N LYS A 129 5.87 -22.34 -16.87
CA LYS A 129 5.00 -21.31 -17.48
C LYS A 129 3.61 -21.34 -16.88
N THR A 130 3.00 -22.53 -16.78
CA THR A 130 1.68 -22.70 -16.18
C THR A 130 1.68 -22.21 -14.72
N LEU A 131 2.67 -22.62 -13.92
CA LEU A 131 2.80 -22.20 -12.52
C LEU A 131 2.88 -20.67 -12.37
N VAL A 132 3.67 -20.00 -13.22
CA VAL A 132 3.83 -18.54 -13.15
C VAL A 132 2.53 -17.84 -13.52
N LEU A 133 1.90 -18.23 -14.64
CA LEU A 133 0.66 -17.60 -15.09
C LEU A 133 -0.49 -17.83 -14.11
N ASP A 134 -0.58 -19.01 -13.50
CA ASP A 134 -1.55 -19.29 -12.44
C ASP A 134 -1.28 -18.44 -11.19
N SER A 135 -0.02 -18.32 -10.77
CA SER A 135 0.36 -17.46 -9.64
C SER A 135 -0.01 -16.00 -9.89
N LEU A 136 0.22 -15.50 -11.11
CA LEU A 136 -0.17 -14.14 -11.50
C LEU A 136 -1.68 -13.94 -11.47
N ARG A 137 -2.47 -14.92 -11.93
CA ARG A 137 -3.93 -14.87 -11.86
C ARG A 137 -4.42 -14.82 -10.42
N THR A 138 -3.82 -15.61 -9.51
CA THR A 138 -4.14 -15.53 -8.09
C THR A 138 -3.80 -14.16 -7.50
N LEU A 139 -2.61 -13.63 -7.78
CA LEU A 139 -2.20 -12.31 -7.29
C LEU A 139 -3.07 -11.18 -7.85
N GLU A 140 -3.49 -11.28 -9.11
CA GLU A 140 -4.39 -10.31 -9.75
C GLU A 140 -5.77 -10.29 -9.07
N SER A 141 -6.31 -11.45 -8.69
CA SER A 141 -7.57 -11.52 -7.95
C SER A 141 -7.52 -10.85 -6.57
N GLN A 142 -6.34 -10.72 -5.98
CA GLN A 142 -6.10 -10.09 -4.67
C GLN A 142 -5.87 -8.58 -4.77
N LEU A 143 -5.80 -7.99 -5.97
CA LEU A 143 -5.58 -6.55 -6.11
C LEU A 143 -6.72 -5.71 -5.51
N GLY A 144 -7.93 -6.27 -5.47
CA GLY A 144 -9.08 -5.64 -4.81
C GLY A 144 -8.94 -5.54 -3.29
N ASP A 145 -8.07 -6.36 -2.68
CA ASP A 145 -7.82 -6.37 -1.24
C ASP A 145 -6.80 -5.29 -0.84
N ILE A 146 -6.14 -4.63 -1.81
CA ILE A 146 -5.22 -3.52 -1.58
C ILE A 146 -6.03 -2.27 -1.18
N THR A 147 -6.40 -2.24 0.08
CA THR A 147 -7.14 -1.15 0.73
C THR A 147 -6.66 -0.99 2.16
N VAL A 148 -6.89 0.17 2.76
CA VAL A 148 -6.74 0.37 4.21
C VAL A 148 -8.11 0.74 4.76
N ARG A 149 -8.56 0.04 5.80
CA ARG A 149 -9.79 0.37 6.50
C ARG A 149 -9.64 1.75 7.14
N THR A 150 -10.56 2.66 6.87
CA THR A 150 -10.51 4.02 7.43
C THR A 150 -11.74 4.42 8.22
N ALA A 151 -12.71 3.51 8.42
CA ALA A 151 -14.00 3.80 9.06
C ALA A 151 -13.87 4.36 10.50
N ASN A 152 -12.75 4.11 11.17
CA ASN A 152 -12.48 4.58 12.54
C ASN A 152 -11.33 5.60 12.63
N LEU A 153 -10.83 6.09 11.49
CA LEU A 153 -9.77 7.11 11.43
C LEU A 153 -10.40 8.51 11.42
N ASP A 154 -10.49 9.09 12.62
CA ASP A 154 -11.12 10.39 12.86
C ASP A 154 -10.20 11.58 12.72
#